data_AF-A0A6A6J3S3-F1
#
_entry.id   AF-A0A6A6J3S3-F1
#
_cell.length_a   1.000
_cell.length_b   1.000
_cell.length_c   1.000
_cell.angle_alpha   90.00
_cell.angle_beta   90.00
_cell.angle_gamma   90.00
#
_symmetry.space_group_name_H-M   'P 1'
#
loop_
_entity.id
_entity.type
_entity.pdbx_description
1 polymer ?
#
loop_
_entity_poly.entity_id
_entity_poly.type
_entity_poly.pdbx_seq_one_letter_code
_entity_poly.pdbx_strand_id
1 'polypeptide(L)'
;AIDHIDDILLMGPRVCKGLTEFIFHYTDPDREKPMACHSLTADAVIRLAKACPNLKKVLLQGTCRLGDDVLLTFFKNCANLTFLEITGSHYTSGRALSELCEHDNWVPKLKKLRLDDDNIRKPFMKAMRDLTKQRQATVVELVRTSEYKKWGDFYLEMDHDSY
;
A
#
# COMPACT_ATOMS: atom_id res chain seq x y z
N ALA A 1 -15.78 3.28 -0.53
CA ALA A 1 -14.31 3.36 -0.75
C ALA A 1 -13.97 3.12 -2.21
N ILE A 2 -14.40 2.01 -2.83
CA ILE A 2 -14.45 1.90 -4.31
C ILE A 2 -15.23 3.07 -4.92
N ASP A 3 -16.41 3.41 -4.39
CA ASP A 3 -17.19 4.56 -4.87
C ASP A 3 -16.38 5.86 -4.81
N HIS A 4 -15.59 6.06 -3.74
CA HIS A 4 -14.74 7.25 -3.62
C HIS A 4 -13.60 7.26 -4.64
N ILE A 5 -13.04 6.11 -5.00
CA ILE A 5 -12.05 6.03 -6.09
C ILE A 5 -12.73 6.34 -7.43
N ASP A 6 -13.89 5.74 -7.70
CA ASP A 6 -14.62 5.97 -8.94
C ASP A 6 -15.03 7.45 -9.07
N ASP A 7 -15.48 8.08 -7.99
CA ASP A 7 -15.76 9.52 -7.93
C ASP A 7 -14.51 10.35 -8.26
N ILE A 8 -13.35 10.05 -7.65
CA ILE A 8 -12.07 10.73 -7.96
C ILE A 8 -11.76 10.60 -9.46
N LEU A 9 -11.93 9.41 -10.03
CA LEU A 9 -11.65 9.16 -11.44
C LEU A 9 -12.64 9.90 -12.36
N LEU A 10 -13.91 10.01 -11.98
CA LEU A 10 -14.94 10.74 -12.71
C LEU A 10 -14.71 12.26 -12.71
N MET A 11 -14.05 12.81 -11.68
CA MET A 11 -13.66 14.22 -11.63
C MET A 11 -12.58 14.60 -12.68
N GLY A 12 -11.99 13.57 -13.32
CA GLY A 12 -11.20 13.71 -14.53
C GLY A 12 -9.71 14.01 -14.31
N PRO A 13 -8.93 14.09 -15.41
CA PRO A 13 -7.46 14.01 -15.35
C PRO A 13 -6.79 15.15 -14.58
N ARG A 14 -7.44 16.32 -14.48
CA ARG A 14 -6.91 17.46 -13.72
C ARG A 14 -6.85 17.13 -12.23
N VAL A 15 -7.91 16.54 -11.69
CA VAL A 15 -7.98 16.14 -10.27
C VAL A 15 -7.01 14.99 -10.01
N CYS A 16 -6.98 13.97 -10.86
CA CYS A 16 -6.07 12.83 -10.68
C CYS A 16 -4.59 13.25 -10.71
N LYS A 17 -4.21 14.18 -11.60
CA LYS A 17 -2.83 14.74 -11.63
C LYS A 17 -2.53 15.67 -10.45
N GLY A 18 -3.56 16.25 -9.83
CA GLY A 18 -3.42 17.08 -8.62
C GLY A 18 -3.35 16.27 -7.34
N LEU A 19 -3.80 15.01 -7.34
CA LEU A 19 -3.83 14.16 -6.16
C LEU A 19 -2.41 13.75 -5.75
N THR A 20 -2.01 14.16 -4.55
CA THR A 20 -0.69 13.82 -3.98
C THR A 20 -0.75 12.78 -2.87
N GLU A 21 -1.91 12.61 -2.24
CA GLU A 21 -2.08 11.67 -1.14
C GLU A 21 -3.38 10.91 -1.32
N PHE A 22 -3.34 9.60 -1.03
CA PHE A 22 -4.53 8.77 -0.93
C PHE A 22 -4.45 7.95 0.35
N ILE A 23 -5.43 8.12 1.22
CA ILE A 23 -5.41 7.53 2.55
C ILE A 23 -6.71 6.75 2.74
N PHE A 24 -6.55 5.46 3.00
CA PHE A 24 -7.61 4.55 3.38
C PHE A 24 -7.26 3.90 4.72
N HIS A 25 -8.06 4.20 5.72
CA HIS A 25 -7.96 3.60 7.05
C HIS A 25 -9.01 2.49 7.21
N TYR A 26 -8.61 1.43 7.91
CA TYR A 26 -9.50 0.33 8.26
C TYR A 26 -10.64 0.76 9.19
N THR A 27 -10.34 1.67 10.11
CA THR A 27 -11.31 2.26 11.03
C THR A 27 -11.50 3.72 10.70
N ASP A 28 -12.74 4.07 10.41
CA ASP A 28 -13.20 5.44 10.39
C ASP A 28 -13.78 5.71 11.79
N PRO A 29 -13.25 6.70 12.55
CA PRO A 29 -13.73 6.97 13.91
C PRO A 29 -15.23 7.32 13.96
N ASP A 30 -15.81 7.73 12.84
CA ASP A 30 -17.23 8.09 12.73
C ASP A 30 -18.13 6.91 12.33
N ARG A 31 -17.58 5.69 12.16
CA ARG A 31 -18.33 4.49 11.76
C ARG A 31 -18.42 3.45 12.88
N GLU A 32 -19.65 3.00 13.16
CA GLU A 32 -19.97 1.93 14.12
C GLU A 32 -19.38 0.55 13.77
N LYS A 33 -18.89 0.35 12.52
CA LYS A 33 -18.28 -0.91 12.08
C LYS A 33 -17.00 -0.63 11.30
N PRO A 34 -15.93 -1.42 11.52
CA PRO A 34 -14.72 -1.33 10.73
C PRO A 34 -15.08 -1.57 9.26
N MET A 35 -14.36 -0.91 8.35
CA MET A 35 -14.60 -1.12 6.93
C MET A 35 -14.31 -2.57 6.59
N ALA A 36 -15.29 -3.24 5.95
CA ALA A 36 -15.08 -4.59 5.47
C ALA A 36 -13.85 -4.61 4.54
N CYS A 37 -12.97 -5.60 4.71
CA CYS A 37 -11.73 -5.72 3.92
C CYS A 37 -11.97 -5.69 2.40
N HIS A 38 -13.19 -6.03 1.97
CA HIS A 38 -13.66 -6.08 0.58
C HIS A 38 -14.06 -4.72 -0.02
N SER A 39 -14.01 -3.64 0.76
CA SER A 39 -14.46 -2.31 0.30
C SER A 39 -13.50 -1.65 -0.69
N LEU A 40 -12.29 -2.19 -0.86
CA LEU A 40 -11.28 -1.82 -1.86
C LEU A 40 -10.87 -3.07 -2.65
N THR A 41 -11.02 -3.02 -3.97
CA THR A 41 -10.52 -4.08 -4.86
C THR A 41 -9.16 -3.73 -5.44
N ALA A 42 -8.36 -4.75 -5.76
CA ALA A 42 -7.10 -4.57 -6.47
C ALA A 42 -7.28 -3.78 -7.78
N ASP A 43 -8.36 -4.04 -8.54
CA ASP A 43 -8.65 -3.31 -9.78
C ASP A 43 -8.85 -1.82 -9.54
N ALA A 44 -9.67 -1.44 -8.55
CA ALA A 44 -9.90 -0.03 -8.22
C ALA A 44 -8.60 0.70 -7.84
N VAL A 45 -7.76 0.06 -7.01
CA VAL A 45 -6.47 0.62 -6.60
C VAL A 45 -5.50 0.73 -7.78
N ILE A 46 -5.48 -0.27 -8.68
CA ILE A 46 -4.67 -0.23 -9.91
C ILE A 46 -5.12 0.92 -10.82
N ARG A 47 -6.44 1.13 -10.99
CA ARG A 47 -6.97 2.26 -11.76
C ARG A 47 -6.57 3.60 -11.14
N LEU A 48 -6.67 3.74 -9.82
CA LEU A 48 -6.22 4.92 -9.09
C LEU A 48 -4.73 5.22 -9.35
N ALA A 49 -3.85 4.23 -9.17
CA ALA A 49 -2.41 4.38 -9.35
C ALA A 49 -2.02 4.78 -10.78
N LYS A 50 -2.73 4.27 -11.79
CA LYS A 50 -2.52 4.64 -13.20
C LYS A 50 -3.01 6.06 -13.51
N ALA A 51 -4.12 6.48 -12.91
CA ALA A 51 -4.71 7.79 -13.16
C ALA A 51 -3.99 8.92 -12.41
N CYS A 52 -3.37 8.62 -11.26
CA CYS A 52 -2.79 9.61 -10.33
C CYS A 52 -1.26 9.51 -10.25
N PRO A 53 -0.50 9.92 -11.28
CA PRO A 53 0.96 9.72 -11.35
C PRO A 53 1.77 10.56 -10.36
N ASN A 54 1.15 11.57 -9.74
CA ASN A 54 1.80 12.51 -8.82
C ASN A 54 1.63 12.14 -7.34
N LEU A 55 1.09 10.95 -7.05
CA LEU A 55 0.99 10.45 -5.69
C LEU A 55 2.38 10.41 -5.02
N LYS A 56 2.43 10.95 -3.80
CA LYS A 56 3.59 11.00 -2.91
C LYS A 56 3.43 10.10 -1.70
N LYS A 57 2.18 9.92 -1.23
CA LYS A 57 1.85 9.12 -0.05
C LYS A 57 0.59 8.30 -0.31
N VAL A 58 0.67 7.01 -0.06
CA VAL A 58 -0.47 6.10 -0.16
C VAL A 58 -0.51 5.25 1.11
N LEU A 59 -1.64 5.28 1.81
CA LEU A 59 -1.96 4.35 2.92
C LEU A 59 -3.17 3.51 2.54
N LEU A 60 -3.01 2.19 2.55
CA LEU A 60 -4.07 1.22 2.32
C LEU A 60 -4.07 0.22 3.49
N GLN A 61 -4.70 0.61 4.60
CA GLN A 61 -4.72 -0.17 5.84
C GLN A 61 -5.94 -1.09 5.93
N GLY A 62 -5.73 -2.30 6.45
CA GLY A 62 -6.79 -3.30 6.65
C GLY A 62 -7.52 -3.65 5.35
N THR A 63 -6.79 -3.60 4.23
CA THR A 63 -7.30 -4.01 2.92
C THR A 63 -7.01 -5.49 2.72
N CYS A 64 -7.92 -6.27 2.15
CA CYS A 64 -7.62 -7.65 1.79
C CYS A 64 -7.38 -7.82 0.30
N ARG A 65 -6.53 -8.79 -0.06
CA ARG A 65 -6.27 -9.21 -1.45
C ARG A 65 -5.55 -8.17 -2.32
N LEU A 66 -4.82 -7.22 -1.73
CA LEU A 66 -3.87 -6.41 -2.49
C LEU A 66 -2.52 -7.15 -2.53
N GLY A 67 -2.05 -7.49 -3.72
CA GLY A 67 -0.83 -8.30 -3.90
C GLY A 67 0.25 -7.57 -4.68
N ASP A 68 1.23 -8.33 -5.19
CA ASP A 68 2.36 -7.81 -5.97
C ASP A 68 1.91 -6.96 -7.18
N ASP A 69 0.78 -7.25 -7.83
CA ASP A 69 0.31 -6.47 -8.99
C ASP A 69 -0.06 -5.02 -8.63
N VAL A 70 -0.57 -4.81 -7.41
CA VAL A 70 -0.89 -3.48 -6.91
C VAL A 70 0.40 -2.71 -6.63
N LEU A 71 1.35 -3.34 -5.94
CA LEU A 71 2.68 -2.77 -5.68
C LEU A 71 3.38 -2.38 -6.98
N LEU A 72 3.44 -3.29 -7.95
CA LEU A 72 4.04 -3.05 -9.26
C LEU A 72 3.39 -1.88 -9.99
N THR A 73 2.07 -1.75 -9.90
CA THR A 73 1.38 -0.63 -10.54
C THR A 73 1.79 0.70 -9.91
N PHE A 74 1.89 0.79 -8.59
CA PHE A 74 2.43 1.99 -7.93
C PHE A 74 3.88 2.26 -8.33
N PHE A 75 4.74 1.24 -8.32
CA PHE A 75 6.15 1.35 -8.69
C PHE A 75 6.35 1.92 -10.10
N LYS A 76 5.53 1.45 -11.06
CA LYS A 76 5.59 1.85 -12.47
C LYS A 76 5.02 3.25 -12.75
N ASN A 77 3.96 3.66 -12.04
CA ASN A 77 3.16 4.83 -12.42
C ASN A 77 3.38 6.06 -11.52
N CYS A 78 3.85 5.89 -10.28
CA CYS A 78 3.93 6.95 -9.29
C CYS A 78 5.39 7.33 -8.96
N ALA A 79 6.12 7.93 -9.90
CA ALA A 79 7.55 8.26 -9.71
C ALA A 79 7.84 9.24 -8.54
N ASN A 80 6.83 9.95 -8.04
CA ASN A 80 6.94 10.86 -6.91
C ASN A 80 6.64 10.21 -5.55
N LEU A 81 6.33 8.91 -5.52
CA LEU A 81 5.97 8.21 -4.30
C LEU A 81 7.15 8.19 -3.33
N THR A 82 6.89 8.61 -2.09
CA THR A 82 7.85 8.64 -0.99
C THR A 82 7.46 7.68 0.12
N PHE A 83 6.17 7.38 0.23
CA PHE A 83 5.61 6.49 1.23
C PHE A 83 4.50 5.63 0.59
N LEU A 84 4.60 4.32 0.77
CA LEU A 84 3.56 3.36 0.37
C LEU A 84 3.32 2.38 1.52
N GLU A 85 2.07 2.22 1.90
CA GLU A 85 1.63 1.22 2.87
C GLU A 85 0.48 0.40 2.28
N ILE A 86 0.66 -0.92 2.30
CA ILE A 86 -0.36 -1.91 1.98
C ILE A 86 -0.34 -2.95 3.08
N THR A 87 -1.32 -2.90 3.99
CA THR A 87 -1.44 -3.77 5.16
C THR A 87 -2.84 -4.38 5.28
N GLY A 88 -2.97 -5.50 6.00
CA GLY A 88 -4.13 -6.40 6.05
C GLY A 88 -4.24 -7.35 4.84
N SER A 89 -3.23 -7.37 3.96
CA SER A 89 -3.17 -7.98 2.64
C SER A 89 -2.19 -9.16 2.56
N HIS A 90 -2.70 -10.37 2.76
CA HIS A 90 -1.91 -11.61 2.77
C HIS A 90 -1.39 -12.10 1.38
N TYR A 91 -1.20 -11.21 0.40
CA TYR A 91 -1.01 -11.58 -1.02
C TYR A 91 0.29 -11.07 -1.66
N THR A 92 1.24 -10.54 -0.88
CA THR A 92 2.56 -10.14 -1.38
C THR A 92 3.56 -11.31 -1.30
N SER A 93 4.07 -11.75 -2.44
CA SER A 93 5.03 -12.87 -2.50
C SER A 93 6.49 -12.43 -2.50
N GLY A 94 6.74 -11.13 -2.66
CA GLY A 94 8.07 -10.54 -2.82
C GLY A 94 8.47 -10.35 -4.29
N ARG A 95 7.66 -10.83 -5.25
CA ARG A 95 7.89 -10.62 -6.69
C ARG A 95 8.00 -9.14 -7.04
N ALA A 96 7.13 -8.29 -6.48
CA ALA A 96 7.19 -6.86 -6.74
C ALA A 96 8.49 -6.22 -6.24
N LEU A 97 9.04 -6.72 -5.13
CA LEU A 97 10.31 -6.24 -4.57
C LEU A 97 11.48 -6.64 -5.48
N SER A 98 11.50 -7.90 -5.95
CA SER A 98 12.51 -8.36 -6.91
C SER A 98 12.44 -7.56 -8.22
N GLU A 99 11.25 -7.35 -8.78
CA GLU A 99 11.10 -6.52 -10.00
C GLU A 99 11.57 -5.08 -9.74
N LEU A 100 11.33 -4.52 -8.55
CA LEU A 100 11.81 -3.18 -8.21
C LEU A 100 13.34 -3.08 -8.17
N CYS A 101 14.04 -4.15 -7.79
CA CYS A 101 15.50 -4.22 -7.87
C CYS A 101 16.00 -4.19 -9.33
N GLU A 102 15.28 -4.82 -10.26
CA GLU A 102 15.67 -4.85 -11.67
C GLU A 102 15.35 -3.54 -12.43
N HIS A 103 14.65 -2.60 -11.78
CA HIS A 103 14.17 -1.35 -12.39
C HIS A 103 14.47 -0.11 -11.52
N ASP A 104 15.72 0.37 -11.58
CA ASP A 104 16.20 1.54 -10.81
C ASP A 104 15.39 2.84 -11.03
N ASN A 105 14.76 2.98 -12.19
CA ASN A 105 13.96 4.15 -12.52
C ASN A 105 12.53 4.13 -11.94
N TRP A 106 12.08 3.03 -11.36
CA TRP A 106 10.77 2.94 -10.71
C TRP A 106 10.82 3.49 -9.29
N VAL A 107 9.81 4.31 -8.94
CA VAL A 107 9.67 4.99 -7.64
C VAL A 107 11.02 5.43 -7.03
N PRO A 108 11.82 6.24 -7.73
CA PRO A 108 13.19 6.58 -7.31
C PRO A 108 13.24 7.42 -6.02
N LYS A 109 12.09 7.93 -5.57
CA LYS A 109 11.95 8.76 -4.36
C LYS A 109 11.38 7.99 -3.17
N LEU A 110 11.14 6.69 -3.30
CA LEU A 110 10.55 5.88 -2.24
C LEU A 110 11.49 5.89 -1.03
N LYS A 111 10.95 6.30 0.13
CA LYS A 111 11.69 6.35 1.40
C LYS A 111 11.19 5.30 2.37
N LYS A 112 9.90 4.97 2.31
CA LYS A 112 9.28 4.02 3.23
C LYS A 112 8.27 3.15 2.51
N LEU A 113 8.40 1.85 2.68
CA LEU A 113 7.48 0.83 2.20
C LEU A 113 7.00 0.01 3.40
N ARG A 114 5.68 -0.04 3.62
CA ARG A 114 5.06 -0.85 4.66
C ARG A 114 4.24 -1.97 4.06
N LEU A 115 4.54 -3.19 4.48
CA LEU A 115 3.89 -4.41 4.03
C LEU A 115 3.50 -5.27 5.23
N ASP A 116 2.60 -6.22 5.05
CA ASP A 116 2.25 -7.14 6.13
C ASP A 116 3.42 -8.05 6.52
N ASP A 117 3.48 -8.32 7.82
CA ASP A 117 4.35 -9.34 8.41
C ASP A 117 3.81 -10.78 8.23
N ASP A 118 2.54 -10.90 7.82
CA ASP A 118 1.90 -12.20 7.71
C ASP A 118 2.36 -12.97 6.47
N ASN A 119 2.70 -14.26 6.66
CA ASN A 119 3.10 -15.19 5.59
C ASN A 119 4.42 -14.81 4.88
N ILE A 120 5.35 -14.18 5.59
CA ILE A 120 6.70 -13.95 5.07
C ILE A 120 7.41 -15.28 4.84
N ARG A 121 7.64 -15.60 3.57
CA ARG A 121 8.43 -16.76 3.13
C ARG A 121 9.86 -16.36 2.83
N LYS A 122 10.76 -17.35 2.78
CA LYS A 122 12.18 -17.14 2.44
C LYS A 122 12.40 -16.31 1.15
N PRO A 123 11.63 -16.51 0.05
CA PRO A 123 11.78 -15.68 -1.15
C PRO A 123 11.46 -14.20 -0.91
N PHE A 124 10.41 -13.91 -0.14
CA PHE A 124 10.06 -12.54 0.24
C PHE A 124 11.19 -11.87 1.02
N MET A 125 11.70 -12.52 2.07
CA MET A 125 12.81 -11.98 2.88
C MET A 125 14.07 -11.73 2.05
N LYS A 126 14.36 -12.63 1.09
CA LYS A 126 15.49 -12.44 0.19
C LYS A 126 15.29 -11.19 -0.67
N ALA A 127 14.13 -11.06 -1.33
CA ALA A 127 13.82 -9.92 -2.18
C ALA A 127 13.84 -8.60 -1.40
N MET A 128 13.30 -8.59 -0.18
CA MET A 128 13.34 -7.43 0.71
C MET A 128 14.78 -7.02 1.07
N ARG A 129 15.63 -7.97 1.46
CA ARG A 129 17.04 -7.67 1.78
C ARG A 129 17.83 -7.19 0.57
N ASP A 130 17.58 -7.78 -0.59
CA ASP A 130 18.22 -7.33 -1.83
C ASP A 130 17.82 -5.89 -2.15
N LEU A 131 16.52 -5.55 -1.99
CA LEU A 131 16.00 -4.21 -2.18
C LEU A 131 16.60 -3.20 -1.19
N THR A 132 16.62 -3.48 0.11
CA THR A 132 17.16 -2.54 1.11
C THR A 132 18.69 -2.38 0.97
N LYS A 133 19.39 -3.42 0.52
CA LYS A 133 20.82 -3.34 0.18
C LYS A 133 21.08 -2.46 -1.04
N GLN A 134 20.27 -2.58 -2.09
CA GLN A 134 20.40 -1.79 -3.32
C GLN A 134 19.93 -0.35 -3.13
N ARG A 135 18.87 -0.14 -2.35
CA ARG A 135 18.24 1.16 -2.11
C ARG A 135 18.33 1.52 -0.63
N GLN A 136 19.52 1.90 -0.17
CA GLN A 136 19.79 2.22 1.24
C GLN A 136 18.95 3.39 1.80
N ALA A 137 18.34 4.20 0.93
CA ALA A 137 17.42 5.27 1.33
C ALA A 137 15.97 4.78 1.57
N THR A 138 15.64 3.55 1.18
CA THR A 138 14.32 2.93 1.36
C THR A 138 14.33 2.08 2.62
N VAL A 139 13.48 2.43 3.58
CA VAL A 139 13.18 1.61 4.75
C VAL A 139 11.99 0.71 4.43
N VAL A 140 12.11 -0.58 4.70
CA VAL A 140 10.98 -1.51 4.63
C VAL A 140 10.53 -1.85 6.04
N GLU A 141 9.27 -1.55 6.35
CA GLU A 141 8.64 -1.87 7.64
C GLU A 141 7.64 -3.01 7.41
N LEU A 142 7.83 -4.11 8.12
CA LEU A 142 6.85 -5.19 8.18
C LEU A 142 5.91 -4.91 9.34
N VAL A 143 4.62 -4.98 9.07
CA VAL A 143 3.58 -4.56 9.99
C VAL A 143 2.71 -5.75 10.33
N ARG A 144 2.65 -6.11 11.61
CA ARG A 144 1.67 -7.08 12.10
C ARG A 144 0.42 -6.33 12.49
N THR A 145 -0.69 -6.66 11.85
CA THR A 145 -2.00 -6.06 12.15
C THR A 145 -2.86 -7.05 12.92
N SER A 146 -3.34 -6.65 14.10
CA SER A 146 -4.31 -7.45 14.86
C SER A 146 -5.59 -6.63 15.11
N GLU A 147 -6.73 -7.28 14.92
CA GLU A 147 -8.03 -6.68 15.23
C GLU A 147 -8.37 -6.92 16.70
N TYR A 148 -8.78 -5.88 17.41
CA TYR A 148 -9.27 -6.00 18.78
C TYR A 148 -10.51 -5.16 19.01
N LYS A 149 -11.32 -5.56 20.00
CA LYS A 149 -12.56 -4.87 20.37
C LYS A 149 -12.40 -4.13 21.69
N LYS A 150 -12.74 -2.84 21.72
CA LYS A 150 -12.72 -2.02 22.92
C LYS A 150 -13.99 -1.17 22.98
N TRP A 151 -14.73 -1.23 24.09
CA TRP A 151 -15.96 -0.44 24.31
C TRP A 151 -17.08 -0.61 23.25
N GLY A 152 -17.08 -1.70 22.48
CA GLY A 152 -18.09 -1.93 21.43
C GLY A 152 -17.55 -1.70 20.02
N ASP A 153 -16.47 -0.93 19.89
CA ASP A 153 -15.83 -0.60 18.62
C ASP A 153 -14.67 -1.54 18.30
N PHE A 154 -14.39 -1.70 17.01
CA PHE A 154 -13.24 -2.46 16.52
C PHE A 154 -12.09 -1.52 16.19
N TYR A 155 -10.87 -1.94 16.51
CA TYR A 155 -9.65 -1.21 16.28
C TYR A 155 -8.62 -2.13 15.61
N LEU A 156 -7.66 -1.53 14.89
CA LEU A 156 -6.43 -2.20 14.50
C LEU A 156 -5.31 -1.78 15.42
N GLU A 157 -4.62 -2.76 15.98
CA GLU A 157 -3.28 -2.60 16.53
C GLU A 157 -2.26 -2.92 15.43
N MET A 158 -1.19 -2.14 15.38
CA MET A 158 -0.14 -2.25 14.36
C MET A 158 1.21 -2.29 15.08
N ASP A 159 1.87 -3.45 15.03
CA ASP A 159 3.25 -3.61 15.47
C ASP A 159 4.19 -3.51 14.27
N HIS A 160 5.31 -2.81 14.44
CA HIS A 160 6.22 -2.47 13.36
C HIS A 160 7.62 -3.05 13.57
N ASP A 161 8.10 -3.84 12.62
CA ASP A 161 9.50 -4.26 12.52
C ASP A 161 10.16 -3.56 11.33
N SER A 162 11.22 -2.78 11.59
CA SER A 162 11.93 -2.00 10.58
C SER A 162 13.19 -2.72 10.08
N TYR A 163 13.42 -2.73 8.77
CA TYR A 163 14.55 -3.39 8.10
C TYR A 163 15.27 -2.49 7.09
#